data_AF-S4PAB2-F1
#
_entry.id   AF-S4PAB2-F1
#
_cell.length_a   1.000
_cell.length_b   1.000
_cell.length_c   1.000
_cell.angle_alpha   90.00
_cell.angle_beta   90.00
_cell.angle_gamma   90.00
#
_symmetry.space_group_name_H-M   'P 1'
#
loop_
_entity.id
_entity.type
_entity.pdbx_description
1 polymer ?
#
loop_
_entity_poly.entity_id
_entity_poly.type
_entity_poly.pdbx_seq_one_letter_code
_entity_poly.pdbx_strand_id
1 'polypeptide(L)'
;MDAILKSTLGVARNKIEKLFYESKIRVNGKKVLKKSIPVRVDYEIDVIKSVSPKNPAHLYVARIEILNIVAKEDSIAITARRFKNLLIENYETDPYKPSTADEDK
;
A
#
# COMPACT_ATOMS: atom_id res chain seq x y z
N MET A 1 -9.63 -3.58 3.51
CA MET A 1 -8.30 -2.96 3.29
C MET A 1 -7.94 -1.92 4.35
N ASP A 2 -8.71 -0.84 4.50
CA ASP A 2 -8.39 0.29 5.39
C ASP A 2 -8.05 -0.06 6.83
N ALA A 3 -8.83 -0.96 7.44
CA ALA A 3 -8.60 -1.36 8.82
C ALA A 3 -7.22 -2.01 8.99
N ILE A 4 -6.80 -2.82 8.01
CA ILE A 4 -5.49 -3.47 7.99
C ILE A 4 -4.40 -2.42 7.82
N LEU A 5 -4.51 -1.53 6.82
CA LEU A 5 -3.55 -0.44 6.59
C LEU A 5 -3.37 0.45 7.84
N LYS A 6 -4.46 0.78 8.53
CA LYS A 6 -4.41 1.54 9.79
C LYS A 6 -3.63 0.77 10.86
N SER A 7 -3.99 -0.49 11.09
CA SER A 7 -3.41 -1.31 12.16
C SER A 7 -1.95 -1.69 11.90
N THR A 8 -1.55 -1.89 10.64
CA THR A 8 -0.19 -2.33 10.29
C THR A 8 0.77 -1.16 10.09
N LEU A 9 0.37 -0.11 9.34
CA LEU A 9 1.23 1.04 9.03
C LEU A 9 1.12 2.15 10.07
N GLY A 10 0.08 2.18 10.89
CA GLY A 10 -0.19 3.28 11.82
C GLY A 10 -0.65 4.56 11.12
N VAL A 11 -1.18 4.44 9.91
CA VAL A 11 -1.65 5.59 9.13
C VAL A 11 -3.12 5.87 9.48
N ALA A 12 -3.45 7.15 9.70
CA ALA A 12 -4.81 7.57 9.97
C ALA A 12 -5.74 7.30 8.76
N ARG A 13 -7.03 7.01 9.04
CA ARG A 13 -8.00 6.63 7.99
C ARG A 13 -8.17 7.71 6.90
N ASN A 14 -8.17 8.98 7.29
CA ASN A 14 -8.24 10.12 6.37
C ASN A 14 -7.04 10.15 5.40
N LYS A 15 -5.85 9.80 5.86
CA LYS A 15 -4.64 9.74 5.02
C LYS A 15 -4.66 8.53 4.10
N ILE A 16 -5.16 7.38 4.56
CA ILE A 16 -5.39 6.20 3.70
C ILE A 16 -6.33 6.55 2.55
N GLU A 17 -7.41 7.29 2.86
CA GLU A 17 -8.37 7.74 1.86
C GLU A 17 -7.75 8.70 0.83
N LYS A 18 -6.99 9.68 1.28
CA LYS A 18 -6.24 10.58 0.39
C LYS A 18 -5.31 9.79 -0.54
N LEU A 19 -4.55 8.84 0.01
CA LEU A 19 -3.64 7.98 -0.77
C LEU A 19 -4.39 7.09 -1.79
N PHE A 20 -5.60 6.65 -1.45
CA PHE A 20 -6.45 5.89 -2.36
C PHE A 20 -6.88 6.74 -3.56
N TYR A 21 -7.38 7.96 -3.33
CA TYR A 21 -7.78 8.88 -4.41
C TYR A 21 -6.57 9.35 -5.25
N GLU A 22 -5.40 9.52 -4.62
CA GLU A 22 -4.13 9.80 -5.31
C GLU A 22 -3.57 8.58 -6.08
N SER A 23 -4.27 7.45 -6.08
CA SER A 23 -3.83 6.21 -6.76
C SER A 23 -2.48 5.66 -6.26
N LYS A 24 -2.07 6.03 -5.03
CA LYS A 24 -0.81 5.62 -4.40
C LYS A 24 -0.88 4.25 -3.72
N ILE A 25 -1.99 3.52 -3.86
CA ILE A 25 -2.19 2.22 -3.24
C ILE A 25 -2.26 1.13 -4.32
N ARG A 26 -1.43 0.10 -4.17
CA ARG A 26 -1.41 -1.09 -5.04
C ARG A 26 -1.68 -2.36 -4.22
N VAL A 27 -2.36 -3.32 -4.82
CA VAL A 27 -2.53 -4.67 -4.27
C VAL A 27 -2.02 -5.65 -5.30
N ASN A 28 -1.06 -6.49 -4.93
CA ASN A 28 -0.36 -7.42 -5.82
C ASN A 28 0.13 -6.73 -7.10
N GLY A 29 0.74 -5.54 -6.95
CA GLY A 29 1.24 -4.72 -8.06
C GLY A 29 0.18 -4.00 -8.91
N LYS A 30 -1.12 -4.17 -8.63
CA LYS A 30 -2.21 -3.58 -9.43
C LYS A 30 -2.90 -2.42 -8.73
N LYS A 31 -3.39 -1.46 -9.52
CA LYS A 31 -4.22 -0.35 -9.03
C LYS A 31 -5.50 -0.88 -8.39
N VAL A 32 -5.80 -0.35 -7.21
CA VAL A 32 -7.05 -0.65 -6.51
C VAL A 32 -8.15 0.28 -7.00
N LEU A 33 -9.23 -0.28 -7.55
CA LEU A 33 -10.39 0.48 -8.02
C LEU A 33 -11.48 0.67 -6.94
N LYS A 34 -11.52 -0.24 -5.95
CA LYS A 34 -12.51 -0.22 -4.87
C LYS A 34 -11.82 -0.30 -3.52
N LYS A 35 -12.26 0.52 -2.57
CA LYS A 35 -11.71 0.58 -1.21
C LYS A 35 -12.00 -0.67 -0.37
N SER A 36 -13.14 -1.32 -0.62
CA SER A 36 -13.62 -2.51 0.12
C SER A 36 -13.21 -3.83 -0.55
N ILE A 37 -11.92 -4.00 -0.85
CA ILE A 37 -11.43 -5.30 -1.33
C ILE A 37 -11.23 -6.24 -0.12
N PRO A 38 -11.75 -7.48 -0.18
CA PRO A 38 -11.43 -8.50 0.80
C PRO A 38 -9.95 -8.85 0.69
N VAL A 39 -9.26 -8.79 1.83
CA VAL A 39 -7.83 -9.13 1.91
C VAL A 39 -7.71 -10.61 2.26
N ARG A 40 -6.80 -11.30 1.58
CA ARG A 40 -6.54 -12.74 1.76
C ARG A 40 -5.11 -12.95 2.24
N VAL A 41 -4.83 -14.18 2.69
CA VAL A 41 -3.45 -14.64 2.91
C VAL A 41 -2.68 -14.55 1.59
N ASP A 42 -1.38 -14.28 1.68
CA ASP A 42 -0.45 -14.08 0.57
C ASP A 42 -0.71 -12.82 -0.28
N TYR A 43 -1.59 -11.92 0.17
CA TYR A 43 -1.73 -10.63 -0.48
C TYR A 43 -0.60 -9.68 -0.09
N GLU A 44 -0.11 -8.97 -1.09
CA GLU A 44 0.83 -7.88 -1.00
C GLU A 44 0.09 -6.56 -1.18
N ILE A 45 0.29 -5.62 -0.25
CA ILE A 45 -0.30 -4.29 -0.30
C ILE A 45 0.82 -3.27 -0.23
N ASP A 46 0.95 -2.48 -1.29
CA ASP A 46 1.94 -1.42 -1.37
C ASP A 46 1.30 -0.04 -1.27
N VAL A 47 1.93 0.81 -0.49
CA VAL A 47 1.62 2.24 -0.40
C VAL A 47 2.83 3.02 -0.92
N ILE A 48 2.66 3.68 -2.04
CA ILE A 48 3.67 4.51 -2.68
C ILE A 48 3.87 5.77 -1.84
N LYS A 49 5.12 6.02 -1.43
CA LYS A 49 5.51 7.19 -0.64
C LYS A 49 6.04 8.30 -1.54
N SER A 50 7.00 7.96 -2.38
CA SER A 50 7.66 8.90 -3.29
C SER A 50 8.37 8.17 -4.41
N VAL A 51 8.67 8.89 -5.49
CA VAL A 51 9.59 8.45 -6.53
C VAL A 51 11.02 8.64 -6.02
N SER A 52 11.94 7.75 -6.41
CA SER A 52 13.34 7.89 -6.02
C SER A 52 13.96 9.10 -6.73
N PRO A 53 14.67 9.99 -6.01
CA PRO A 53 15.33 11.15 -6.62
C PRO A 53 16.53 10.73 -7.50
N LYS A 54 17.05 9.51 -7.31
CA LYS A 54 18.19 8.99 -8.08
C LYS A 54 17.77 8.33 -9.39
N ASN A 55 16.58 7.73 -9.43
CA ASN A 55 16.07 7.05 -10.61
C ASN A 55 14.54 7.18 -10.66
N PRO A 56 13.98 7.89 -11.66
CA PRO A 56 12.52 8.00 -11.85
C PRO A 56 11.81 6.66 -12.06
N ALA A 57 12.55 5.61 -12.44
CA ALA A 57 12.03 4.25 -12.57
C ALA A 57 11.90 3.51 -11.24
N HIS A 58 12.39 4.06 -10.12
CA HIS A 58 12.28 3.42 -8.80
C HIS A 58 11.32 4.17 -7.88
N LEU A 59 10.62 3.42 -7.03
CA LEU A 59 9.65 3.92 -6.08
C LEU A 59 10.04 3.53 -4.66
N TYR A 60 9.85 4.45 -3.72
CA TYR A 60 9.81 4.12 -2.31
C TYR A 60 8.39 3.75 -1.92
N VAL A 61 8.20 2.52 -1.47
CA VAL A 61 6.91 1.99 -1.04
C VAL A 61 6.96 1.51 0.40
N ALA A 62 5.80 1.50 1.05
CA ALA A 62 5.59 0.73 2.27
C ALA A 62 4.77 -0.52 1.91
N ARG A 63 5.39 -1.68 2.07
CA ARG A 63 4.82 -2.98 1.72
C ARG A 63 4.27 -3.68 2.95
N ILE A 64 3.10 -4.29 2.79
CA ILE A 64 2.51 -5.19 3.77
C ILE A 64 2.25 -6.53 3.08
N GLU A 65 2.79 -7.60 3.65
CA GLU A 65 2.48 -8.97 3.23
C GLU A 65 1.60 -9.62 4.30
N ILE A 66 0.49 -10.21 3.89
CA ILE A 66 -0.40 -10.91 4.82
C ILE A 66 0.03 -12.36 4.90
N LEU A 67 0.59 -12.75 6.04
CA LEU A 67 1.13 -14.09 6.25
C LEU A 67 0.08 -15.06 6.79
N ASN A 68 -0.84 -14.57 7.63
CA ASN A 68 -1.86 -15.42 8.23
C ASN A 68 -3.08 -14.60 8.65
N ILE A 69 -4.26 -15.23 8.57
CA ILE A 69 -5.54 -14.69 9.04
C ILE A 69 -6.23 -15.79 9.85
N VAL A 70 -6.48 -15.52 11.13
CA VAL A 70 -7.15 -16.45 12.05
C VAL A 70 -8.40 -15.78 12.60
N ALA A 71 -9.55 -16.40 12.35
CA ALA A 71 -10.80 -16.00 12.99
C ALA A 71 -10.82 -16.53 14.43
N LYS A 72 -11.14 -15.65 15.38
CA LYS A 72 -11.44 -15.96 16.79
C LYS A 72 -12.92 -15.65 17.04
N GLU A 73 -13.46 -16.10 18.16
CA GLU A 73 -14.89 -15.94 18.51
C GLU A 73 -15.38 -14.50 18.35
N ASP A 74 -14.63 -13.50 18.85
CA ASP A 74 -15.02 -12.08 18.79
C ASP A 74 -14.09 -11.19 17.94
N SER A 75 -13.07 -11.76 17.28
CA SER A 75 -12.06 -10.96 16.58
C SER A 75 -11.37 -11.69 15.45
N ILE A 76 -10.72 -10.93 14.57
CA ILE A 76 -9.86 -11.48 13.52
C ILE A 76 -8.42 -11.12 13.85
N ALA A 77 -7.61 -12.14 14.11
CA ALA A 77 -6.17 -11.97 14.29
C ALA A 77 -5.48 -12.07 12.92
N ILE A 78 -4.67 -11.05 12.60
CA ILE A 78 -3.94 -10.99 11.33
C ILE A 78 -2.46 -10.89 11.64
N THR A 79 -1.67 -11.80 11.07
CA THR A 79 -0.21 -11.72 11.08
C THR A 79 0.23 -11.17 9.74
N ALA A 80 0.94 -10.04 9.78
CA ALA A 80 1.43 -9.38 8.58
C ALA A 80 2.90 -8.99 8.74
N ARG A 81 3.68 -9.13 7.66
CA ARG A 81 5.02 -8.56 7.56
C ARG A 81 4.91 -7.14 7.06
N ARG A 82 5.63 -6.22 7.71
CA ARG A 82 5.62 -4.79 7.39
C ARG A 82 7.00 -4.33 6.96
N PHE A 83 7.08 -3.77 5.77
CA PHE A 83 8.24 -3.01 5.31
C PHE A 83 7.88 -1.52 5.31
N LYS A 84 8.55 -0.73 6.15
CA LYS A 84 8.26 0.71 6.24
C LYS A 84 8.78 1.48 5.02
N ASN A 85 9.95 1.10 4.53
CA ASN A 85 10.62 1.72 3.38
C ASN A 85 11.23 0.59 2.55
N LEU A 86 10.67 0.34 1.38
CA LEU A 86 11.18 -0.60 0.40
C LEU A 86 11.40 0.16 -0.90
N LEU A 87 12.58 -0.01 -1.50
CA LEU A 87 12.86 0.50 -2.83
C LEU A 87 12.49 -0.60 -3.82
N ILE A 88 11.56 -0.30 -4.72
CA ILE A 88 11.15 -1.21 -5.79
C ILE A 88 11.30 -0.54 -7.14
N GLU A 89 11.40 -1.33 -8.20
CA GLU A 89 11.21 -0.83 -9.56
C GLU A 89 9.74 -0.49 -9.79
N ASN A 90 9.48 0.42 -10.73
CA ASN A 90 8.12 0.81 -11.07
C ASN A 90 7.34 -0.39 -11.61
N TYR A 91 6.05 -0.45 -11.29
CA TYR A 91 5.19 -1.58 -11.61
C TYR A 91 5.08 -1.76 -13.13
N GLU A 92 5.38 -2.97 -13.62
CA GLU A 92 5.38 -3.28 -15.06
C GLU A 92 4.01 -3.07 -15.72
N THR A 93 2.94 -3.51 -15.04
CA THR A 93 1.58 -3.50 -15.62
C THR A 93 0.85 -2.17 -15.48
N ASP A 94 1.17 -1.36 -14.47
CA ASP A 94 0.56 -0.04 -14.25
C ASP A 94 1.58 0.92 -13.59
N PRO A 95 2.51 1.49 -14.38
CA PRO A 95 3.56 2.36 -13.87
C PRO A 95 2.97 3.56 -13.13
N TYR A 96 3.42 3.78 -11.90
CA TYR A 96 3.07 4.99 -11.17
C TYR A 96 3.78 6.19 -11.81
N LYS A 97 2.98 7.17 -12.25
CA LYS A 97 3.47 8.46 -12.71
C LYS A 97 3.04 9.52 -11.69
N PRO A 98 3.97 10.22 -11.04
CA PRO A 98 3.58 11.35 -10.21
C PRO A 98 2.93 12.39 -11.12
N SER A 99 1.70 12.78 -10.82
CA SER A 99 1.15 14.03 -11.36
C SER A 99 1.99 15.18 -10.79
N THR A 100 2.34 16.17 -11.61
CA THR A 100 3.24 17.32 -11.37
C THR A 100 2.91 18.21 -10.16
N ALA A 101 2.09 17.76 -9.21
CA ALA A 101 1.66 18.47 -8.02
C ALA A 101 2.41 18.06 -6.73
N ASP A 102 3.29 17.06 -6.79
CA ASP A 102 4.05 16.55 -5.63
C ASP A 102 5.49 17.12 -5.55
N GLU A 103 5.89 18.10 -6.38
CA GLU A 103 7.25 18.70 -6.37
C GLU A 103 7.46 19.80 -5.31
N ASP A 104 6.41 20.33 -4.68
CA ASP A 104 6.54 21.38 -3.65
C ASP A 104 6.22 20.84 -2.24
N LYS A 105 7.17 20.13 -1.62
CA LYS A 105 7.28 20.13 -0.15
C LYS A 105 8.60 19.62 0.43
#